data_AF-A0A7J6SKN3-F1
#
_entry.id   AF-A0A7J6SKN3-F1
#
_cell.length_a   1.000
_cell.length_b   1.000
_cell.length_c   1.000
_cell.angle_alpha   90.00
_cell.angle_beta   90.00
_cell.angle_gamma   90.00
#
_symmetry.space_group_name_H-M   'P 1'
#
loop_
_entity.id
_entity.type
_entity.pdbx_description
1 polymer ?
#
loop_
_entity_poly.entity_id
_entity_poly.type
_entity_poly.pdbx_seq_one_letter_code
_entity_poly.pdbx_strand_id
1 'polypeptide(L)'
;GRGRLRSTYGIGLVPSEAEPRTSSEIREATADYAKRVHQSDPDDACKYLAIEEYRCLLTAQAEIETEEAATKCFKWNDEWRRCQWDQYKFNEGLTYIEGPQIRKAYRFAPNYK
;
A
#
# COMPACT_ATOMS: atom_id res chain seq x y z
N GLY A 1 12.69 -0.15 -44.00
CA GLY A 1 11.26 -0.48 -43.83
C GLY A 1 11.05 -1.11 -42.48
N ARG A 2 9.98 -0.71 -41.78
CA ARG A 2 9.58 -1.12 -40.43
C ARG A 2 9.40 -2.64 -40.28
N GLY A 3 9.58 -3.14 -39.05
CA GLY A 3 9.02 -4.44 -38.66
C GLY A 3 9.59 -5.06 -37.38
N ARG A 4 9.65 -4.34 -36.26
CA ARG A 4 9.90 -4.97 -34.95
C ARG A 4 8.56 -5.56 -34.46
N LEU A 5 8.40 -6.87 -34.57
CA LEU A 5 7.28 -7.61 -33.98
C LEU A 5 7.33 -7.42 -32.45
N ARG A 6 6.40 -6.64 -31.89
CA ARG A 6 6.14 -6.59 -30.45
C ARG A 6 5.23 -7.76 -30.09
N SER A 7 5.65 -8.53 -29.10
CA SER A 7 4.93 -9.66 -28.51
C SER A 7 3.48 -9.28 -28.18
N THR A 8 2.53 -10.05 -28.68
CA THR A 8 1.07 -9.87 -28.54
C THR A 8 0.48 -10.62 -27.35
N TYR A 9 1.30 -11.21 -26.49
CA TYR A 9 0.87 -11.89 -25.27
C TYR A 9 1.80 -11.41 -24.15
N GLY A 10 1.23 -11.07 -22.99
CA GLY A 10 1.88 -10.40 -21.85
C GLY A 10 2.96 -11.23 -21.15
N ILE A 11 3.95 -11.69 -21.90
CA ILE A 11 5.13 -12.41 -21.44
C ILE A 11 6.30 -11.75 -22.16
N GLY A 12 7.11 -11.01 -21.40
CA GLY A 12 8.19 -10.19 -21.91
C GLY A 12 8.07 -8.74 -21.48
N LEU A 13 7.90 -8.50 -20.17
CA LEU A 13 8.54 -7.33 -19.59
C LEU A 13 10.03 -7.55 -19.86
N VAL A 14 10.57 -6.78 -20.82
CA VAL A 14 12.02 -6.65 -20.99
C VAL A 14 12.57 -6.41 -19.58
N PRO A 15 13.61 -7.14 -19.12
CA PRO A 15 14.27 -6.80 -17.86
C PRO A 15 14.52 -5.30 -17.93
N SER A 16 13.96 -4.52 -17.01
CA SER A 16 14.17 -3.09 -17.14
C SER A 16 15.68 -2.89 -17.07
N GLU A 17 16.25 -2.22 -18.06
CA GLU A 17 17.63 -1.76 -18.00
C GLU A 17 17.75 -0.61 -16.98
N ALA A 18 16.82 -0.53 -16.00
CA ALA A 18 16.77 0.51 -15.01
C ALA A 18 17.92 0.30 -14.03
N GLU A 19 18.66 1.38 -13.81
CA GLU A 19 19.67 1.40 -12.76
C GLU A 19 18.98 1.42 -11.39
N PRO A 20 19.57 0.75 -10.38
CA PRO A 20 19.01 0.77 -9.04
C PRO A 20 19.04 2.19 -8.48
N ARG A 21 17.90 2.64 -7.96
CA ARG A 21 17.79 3.98 -7.37
C ARG A 21 18.65 4.11 -6.12
N THR A 22 19.30 5.26 -6.00
CA THR A 22 20.07 5.66 -4.81
C THR A 22 19.14 6.08 -3.67
N SER A 23 19.67 6.08 -2.44
CA SER A 23 18.90 6.51 -1.26
C SER A 23 18.39 7.96 -1.37
N SER A 24 19.15 8.86 -1.99
CA SER A 24 18.74 10.25 -2.23
C SER A 24 17.55 10.33 -3.20
N GLU A 25 17.60 9.61 -4.31
CA GLU A 25 16.52 9.60 -5.30
C GLU A 25 15.24 8.99 -4.73
N ILE A 26 15.36 7.95 -3.90
CA ILE A 26 14.22 7.36 -3.20
C ILE A 26 13.57 8.39 -2.27
N ARG A 27 14.39 9.11 -1.49
CA ARG A 27 13.89 10.15 -0.55
C ARG A 27 13.20 11.29 -1.29
N GLU A 28 13.79 11.76 -2.38
CA GLU A 28 13.23 12.83 -3.21
C GLU A 28 11.90 12.40 -3.85
N ALA A 29 11.88 11.24 -4.51
CA ALA A 29 10.66 10.71 -5.14
C ALA A 29 9.54 10.48 -4.10
N THR A 30 9.90 9.96 -2.92
CA THR A 30 8.94 9.74 -1.82
C THR A 30 8.38 11.07 -1.30
N ALA A 31 9.23 12.10 -1.14
CA ALA A 31 8.80 13.42 -0.69
C ALA A 31 7.86 14.09 -1.71
N ASP A 32 8.17 13.97 -2.99
CA ASP A 32 7.34 14.48 -4.07
C ASP A 32 5.98 13.77 -4.15
N TYR A 33 5.97 12.46 -3.98
CA TYR A 33 4.74 11.68 -3.91
C TYR A 33 3.90 12.09 -2.69
N ALA A 34 4.51 12.16 -1.51
CA ALA A 34 3.85 12.60 -0.29
C ALA A 34 3.24 13.99 -0.45
N LYS A 35 3.95 14.94 -1.06
CA LYS A 35 3.43 16.28 -1.34
C LYS A 35 2.17 16.23 -2.20
N ARG A 36 2.16 15.43 -3.28
CA ARG A 36 0.99 15.28 -4.16
C ARG A 36 -0.20 14.67 -3.42
N VAL A 37 0.03 13.63 -2.62
CA VAL A 37 -1.03 12.97 -1.83
C VAL A 37 -1.60 13.92 -0.78
N HIS A 38 -0.74 14.67 -0.07
CA HIS A 38 -1.20 15.68 0.89
C HIS A 38 -1.99 16.82 0.24
N GLN A 39 -1.67 17.18 -1.00
CA GLN A 39 -2.40 18.20 -1.75
C GLN A 39 -3.74 17.71 -2.30
N SER A 40 -3.85 16.42 -2.64
CA SER A 40 -5.09 15.86 -3.19
C SER A 40 -6.17 15.69 -2.13
N ASP A 41 -5.82 15.16 -0.95
CA ASP A 41 -6.74 14.99 0.16
C ASP A 41 -6.00 15.15 1.50
N PRO A 42 -6.07 16.34 2.13
CA PRO A 42 -5.46 16.58 3.43
C PRO A 42 -6.08 15.78 4.58
N ASP A 43 -7.33 15.35 4.45
CA ASP A 43 -8.09 14.69 5.53
C ASP A 43 -8.15 13.17 5.37
N ASP A 44 -7.57 12.62 4.29
CA ASP A 44 -7.37 11.19 4.12
C ASP A 44 -6.51 10.60 5.26
N ALA A 45 -7.12 9.71 6.05
CA ALA A 45 -6.43 9.02 7.14
C ALA A 45 -5.43 7.98 6.60
N CYS A 46 -5.66 7.47 5.40
CA CYS A 46 -4.93 6.36 4.80
C CYS A 46 -3.71 6.80 3.99
N LYS A 47 -3.53 8.11 3.77
CA LYS A 47 -2.47 8.67 2.92
C LYS A 47 -1.06 8.18 3.24
N TYR A 48 -0.73 8.01 4.52
CA TYR A 48 0.60 7.55 4.91
C TYR A 48 0.87 6.09 4.56
N LEU A 49 -0.17 5.25 4.50
CA LEU A 49 -0.04 3.85 4.06
C LEU A 49 0.28 3.79 2.56
N ALA A 50 -0.35 4.66 1.75
CA ALA A 50 -0.02 4.78 0.32
C ALA A 50 1.42 5.30 0.11
N ILE A 51 1.86 6.27 0.92
CA ILE A 51 3.24 6.79 0.88
C ILE A 51 4.26 5.70 1.24
N GLU A 52 3.97 4.88 2.27
CA GLU A 52 4.87 3.79 2.67
C GLU A 52 4.87 2.62 1.67
N GLU A 53 3.75 2.32 1.01
CA GLU A 53 3.73 1.38 -0.12
C GLU A 53 4.64 1.86 -1.24
N TYR A 54 4.49 3.13 -1.66
CA TYR A 54 5.31 3.72 -2.72
C TYR A 54 6.80 3.72 -2.37
N ARG A 55 7.13 4.14 -1.14
CA ARG A 55 8.50 4.11 -0.62
C ARG A 55 9.05 2.69 -0.62
N CYS A 56 8.27 1.71 -0.18
CA CYS A 56 8.66 0.30 -0.15
C CYS A 56 9.02 -0.19 -1.56
N LEU A 57 8.16 0.10 -2.56
CA LEU A 57 8.39 -0.30 -3.96
C LEU A 57 9.68 0.31 -4.53
N LEU A 58 9.97 1.58 -4.22
CA LEU A 58 11.21 2.22 -4.60
C LEU A 58 12.44 1.57 -3.93
N THR A 59 12.36 1.31 -2.62
CA THR A 59 13.47 0.67 -1.90
C THR A 59 13.73 -0.76 -2.33
N ALA A 60 12.68 -1.47 -2.75
CA ALA A 60 12.76 -2.84 -3.27
C ALA A 60 13.06 -2.88 -4.77
N GLN A 61 13.31 -1.73 -5.41
CA GLN A 61 13.66 -1.63 -6.83
C GLN A 61 12.64 -2.33 -7.74
N ALA A 62 11.34 -2.04 -7.53
CA ALA A 62 10.24 -2.68 -8.27
C ALA A 62 10.31 -2.54 -9.80
N GLU A 63 11.04 -1.53 -10.30
CA GLU A 63 11.32 -1.36 -11.72
C GLU A 63 12.21 -2.49 -12.26
N ILE A 64 13.13 -3.02 -11.45
CA ILE A 64 14.06 -4.10 -11.80
C ILE A 64 13.44 -5.46 -11.43
N GLU A 65 13.01 -5.63 -10.18
CA GLU A 65 12.51 -6.89 -9.62
C GLU A 65 11.06 -6.72 -9.12
N THR A 66 10.13 -6.73 -10.08
CA THR A 66 8.73 -6.37 -9.81
C THR A 66 8.02 -7.38 -8.90
N GLU A 67 8.23 -8.69 -9.09
CA GLU A 67 7.57 -9.73 -8.29
C GLU A 67 8.05 -9.74 -6.84
N GLU A 68 9.37 -9.63 -6.62
CA GLU A 68 9.94 -9.61 -5.29
C GLU A 68 9.54 -8.33 -4.53
N ALA A 69 9.56 -7.17 -5.20
CA ALA A 69 9.07 -5.93 -4.60
C ALA A 69 7.58 -6.01 -4.24
N ALA A 70 6.75 -6.58 -5.12
CA ALA A 70 5.33 -6.75 -4.87
C ALA A 70 5.08 -7.61 -3.61
N THR A 71 5.75 -8.75 -3.48
CA THR A 71 5.57 -9.61 -2.30
C THR A 71 5.95 -8.94 -0.98
N LYS A 72 7.02 -8.13 -0.98
CA LYS A 72 7.46 -7.37 0.21
C LYS A 72 6.51 -6.24 0.58
N CYS A 73 6.00 -5.52 -0.43
CA CYS A 73 5.27 -4.27 -0.23
C CYS A 73 3.74 -4.45 -0.18
N PHE A 74 3.22 -5.61 -0.60
CA PHE A 74 1.78 -5.88 -0.62
C PHE A 74 1.09 -5.67 0.74
N LYS A 75 1.79 -5.86 1.85
CA LYS A 75 1.26 -5.58 3.20
C LYS A 75 0.73 -4.15 3.35
N TRP A 76 1.40 -3.16 2.76
CA TRP A 76 1.00 -1.76 2.86
C TRP A 76 -0.24 -1.47 2.03
N ASN A 77 -0.36 -2.13 0.87
CA ASN A 77 -1.57 -2.07 0.04
C ASN A 77 -2.77 -2.65 0.78
N ASP A 78 -2.60 -3.81 1.42
CA ASP A 78 -3.66 -4.46 2.18
C ASP A 78 -4.12 -3.58 3.36
N GLU A 79 -3.18 -3.02 4.13
CA GLU A 79 -3.51 -2.07 5.19
C GLU A 79 -4.18 -0.79 4.64
N TRP A 80 -3.72 -0.27 3.50
CA TRP A 80 -4.34 0.89 2.85
C TRP A 80 -5.80 0.59 2.46
N ARG A 81 -6.08 -0.57 1.87
CA ARG A 81 -7.45 -0.99 1.51
C ARG A 81 -8.35 -1.15 2.73
N ARG A 82 -7.83 -1.73 3.81
CA ARG A 82 -8.56 -1.84 5.09
C ARG A 82 -8.87 -0.47 5.67
N CYS A 83 -7.90 0.43 5.68
CA CYS A 83 -8.07 1.80 6.12
C CYS A 83 -9.14 2.54 5.29
N GLN A 84 -9.14 2.38 3.97
CA GLN A 84 -10.16 3.00 3.09
C GLN A 84 -11.57 2.53 3.46
N TRP A 85 -11.72 1.23 3.75
CA TRP A 85 -12.99 0.69 4.25
C TRP A 85 -13.36 1.22 5.63
N ASP A 86 -12.40 1.38 6.53
CA ASP A 86 -12.62 1.96 7.86
C ASP A 86 -13.06 3.43 7.79
N GLN A 87 -12.40 4.23 6.95
CA GLN A 87 -12.77 5.62 6.69
C GLN A 87 -14.17 5.72 6.07
N TYR A 88 -14.51 4.85 5.12
CA TYR A 88 -15.85 4.79 4.53
C TYR A 88 -16.92 4.46 5.59
N LYS A 89 -16.72 3.40 6.39
CA LYS A 89 -17.67 3.05 7.47
C LYS A 89 -17.86 4.18 8.47
N PHE A 90 -16.79 4.88 8.82
CA PHE A 90 -16.85 6.00 9.74
C PHE A 90 -17.65 7.17 9.16
N ASN A 91 -17.40 7.52 7.90
CA ASN A 91 -18.09 8.63 7.23
C ASN A 91 -19.58 8.35 6.97
N GLU A 92 -19.92 7.11 6.61
CA GLU A 92 -21.32 6.70 6.36
C GLU A 92 -22.07 6.26 7.62
N GLY A 93 -21.40 6.21 8.78
CA GLY A 93 -22.01 5.77 10.04
C GLY A 93 -22.42 4.30 10.04
N LEU A 94 -21.71 3.44 9.31
CA LEU A 94 -22.01 2.01 9.24
C LEU A 94 -21.63 1.31 10.54
N THR A 95 -22.63 0.73 11.20
CA THR A 95 -22.46 0.00 12.46
C THR A 95 -23.20 -1.34 12.41
N TYR A 96 -22.96 -2.20 13.40
CA TYR A 96 -23.67 -3.46 13.56
C TYR A 96 -24.13 -3.64 15.01
N ILE A 97 -25.16 -4.45 15.20
CA ILE A 97 -25.66 -4.78 16.54
C ILE A 97 -24.76 -5.87 17.13
N GLU A 98 -24.05 -5.52 18.20
CA GLU A 98 -23.23 -6.48 18.94
C GLU A 98 -24.10 -7.47 19.73
N GLY A 99 -23.67 -8.73 19.77
CA GLY A 99 -24.30 -9.76 20.58
C GLY A 99 -24.06 -9.56 22.08
N PRO A 100 -24.70 -10.36 22.94
CA PRO A 100 -24.46 -10.31 24.37
C PRO A 100 -22.99 -10.65 24.69
N GLN A 101 -22.43 -9.96 25.68
CA GLN A 101 -21.08 -10.21 26.19
C GLN A 101 -20.92 -11.68 26.61
N ILE A 102 -19.93 -12.36 26.03
CA ILE A 102 -19.62 -13.75 26.35
C ILE A 102 -18.90 -13.81 27.70
N ARG A 103 -19.24 -14.82 28.53
CA ARG A 103 -18.56 -15.04 29.81
C ARG A 103 -17.08 -15.33 29.59
N LYS A 104 -16.22 -14.67 30.37
CA LYS A 104 -14.79 -14.96 30.38
C LYS A 104 -14.52 -16.41 30.75
N ALA A 105 -13.49 -16.99 30.15
CA ALA A 105 -13.00 -18.32 30.50
C ALA A 105 -12.48 -18.39 31.96
N TYR A 106 -11.85 -17.32 32.45
CA TYR A 106 -11.30 -17.26 33.80
C TYR A 106 -11.77 -16.00 34.53
N ARG A 107 -12.28 -16.16 35.76
CA ARG A 107 -12.95 -15.09 36.51
C ARG A 107 -12.04 -13.89 36.79
N PHE A 108 -10.77 -14.13 37.06
CA PHE A 108 -9.81 -13.07 37.42
C PHE A 108 -9.00 -12.54 36.24
N ALA A 109 -9.27 -13.01 35.01
CA ALA A 109 -8.62 -12.45 33.84
C ALA A 109 -9.04 -10.97 33.68
N PRO A 110 -8.10 -10.06 33.33
CA PRO A 110 -8.44 -8.67 33.06
C PRO A 110 -9.38 -8.57 31.85
N ASN A 111 -10.34 -7.63 31.90
CA ASN A 111 -11.09 -7.23 30.72
C ASN A 111 -10.45 -5.95 30.18
N TYR A 112 -9.69 -6.06 29.10
CA TYR A 112 -9.29 -4.90 28.33
C TYR A 112 -10.53 -4.41 27.58
N LYS A 113 -10.83 -3.12 27.75
CA LYS A 113 -11.83 -2.40 26.96
C LYS A 113 -11.10 -1.53 25.97
#